data_AF-A0A8S0FLP0-F1
#
_entry.id   AF-A0A8S0FLP0-F1
#
_cell.length_a   1.000
_cell.length_b   1.000
_cell.length_c   1.000
_cell.angle_alpha   90.00
_cell.angle_beta   90.00
_cell.angle_gamma   90.00
#
_symmetry.space_group_name_H-M   'P 1'
#
loop_
_entity.id
_entity.type
_entity.pdbx_description
1 polymer ?
#
loop_
_entity_poly.entity_id
_entity_poly.type
_entity_poly.pdbx_seq_one_letter_code
_entity_poly.pdbx_strand_id
1 'polypeptide(L)' 'MRILVLGVGNILLTDEAIGVRIVEALEQRYILPDYVEILDGGTAGRDLWSCLATWQIAII' A
#
# COMPACT_ATOMS: atom_id res chain seq x y z
N MET A 1 -14.16 4.22 -10.57
CA MET A 1 -13.25 3.12 -10.20
C MET A 1 -12.25 3.69 -9.21
N ARG A 2 -11.96 3.02 -8.08
CA ARG A 2 -10.90 3.45 -7.15
C ARG A 2 -10.11 2.23 -6.69
N ILE A 3 -8.79 2.23 -6.88
CA ILE A 3 -7.88 1.13 -6.57
C ILE A 3 -6.89 1.59 -5.51
N LEU A 4 -6.69 0.80 -4.47
CA LEU A 4 -5.64 0.99 -3.48
C LEU A 4 -4.51 -0.01 -3.71
N VAL A 5 -3.26 0.47 -3.69
CA VAL A 5 -2.07 -0.37 -3.49
C VAL A 5 -1.55 -0.09 -2.09
N LEU A 6 -1.62 -1.09 -1.21
CA LEU A 6 -1.27 -1.00 0.19
C LEU A 6 0.03 -1.75 0.45
N GLY A 7 1.08 -1.03 0.86
CA GLY A 7 2.34 -1.63 1.25
C GLY A 7 2.32 -1.98 2.72
N VAL A 8 2.24 -3.26 3.07
CA VAL A 8 2.31 -3.71 4.47
C VAL A 8 3.67 -4.33 4.73
N GLY A 9 4.27 -3.97 5.85
CA GLY A 9 5.58 -4.48 6.22
C GLY A 9 6.26 -3.71 7.33
N ASN A 10 7.26 -4.32 7.95
CA ASN A 10 8.10 -3.67 8.93
C ASN A 10 9.45 -3.33 8.31
N ILE A 11 9.70 -2.04 8.07
CA ILE A 11 10.95 -1.55 7.47
C ILE A 11 12.20 -1.94 8.30
N LEU A 12 12.03 -2.16 9.61
CA LEU A 12 13.11 -2.54 10.52
C LEU A 12 13.45 -4.04 10.44
N LEU A 13 12.57 -4.86 9.86
CA LEU A 13 12.73 -6.31 9.78
C LEU A 13 12.97 -6.70 8.33
N THR A 14 14.25 -6.74 7.94
CA THR A 14 14.82 -7.23 6.67
C THR A 14 13.81 -7.49 5.55
N ASP A 15 13.26 -8.70 5.49
CA ASP A 15 12.41 -9.22 4.43
C ASP A 15 10.93 -8.87 4.61
N GLU A 16 10.49 -8.60 5.84
CA GLU A 16 9.14 -8.09 6.11
C GLU A 16 8.93 -6.68 5.55
N ALA A 17 10.00 -5.94 5.24
CA ALA A 17 9.91 -4.62 4.62
C ALA A 17 9.43 -4.64 3.16
N ILE A 18 9.33 -5.81 2.53
CA ILE A 18 9.13 -5.94 1.08
C ILE A 18 7.88 -5.21 0.56
N GLY A 19 6.75 -5.27 1.28
CA GLY A 19 5.52 -4.60 0.86
C GLY A 19 5.66 -3.08 0.81
N VAL A 20 6.31 -2.51 1.82
CA VAL A 20 6.63 -1.06 1.85
C VAL A 20 7.61 -0.69 0.74
N ARG A 21 8.64 -1.51 0.50
CA ARG A 21 9.62 -1.27 -0.58
C ARG A 21 9.01 -1.33 -1.97
N ILE A 22 8.06 -2.23 -2.21
CA ILE A 22 7.34 -2.33 -3.49
C ILE A 22 6.56 -1.05 -3.75
N VAL A 23 5.86 -0.57 -2.73
CA VAL A 23 5.05 0.65 -2.81
C VAL A 23 5.92 1.90 -3.05
N GLU A 24 7.01 2.05 -2.31
CA GLU A 24 7.99 3.13 -2.55
C GLU A 24 8.51 3.09 -3.99
N ALA A 25 8.85 1.90 -4.50
CA ALA A 25 9.35 1.73 -5.86
C ALA A 25 8.27 2.04 -6.92
N LEU A 26 7.00 1.75 -6.64
CA LEU A 26 5.88 2.02 -7.54
C LEU A 26 5.65 3.52 -7.69
N GLU A 27 5.65 4.28 -6.59
CA GLU A 27 5.56 5.76 -6.63
C GLU A 27 6.74 6.40 -7.36
N GLN A 28 7.96 5.90 -7.14
CA GLN A 28 9.16 6.51 -7.71
C GLN A 28 9.33 6.24 -9.20
N ARG A 29 8.83 5.11 -9.70
CA ARG A 29 9.14 4.62 -11.06
C ARG A 29 8.00 4.80 -12.06
N TYR A 30 6.78 5.05 -11.59
CA TYR A 30 5.59 5.09 -12.44
C TYR A 30 4.74 6.31 -12.16
N ILE A 31 4.18 6.87 -13.24
CA ILE A 31 3.06 7.81 -13.13
C ILE A 31 1.80 6.98 -13.07
N LEU A 32 1.11 7.03 -11.95
CA LEU A 32 -0.13 6.30 -11.75
C LEU A 32 -1.32 7.07 -12.30
N PRO A 33 -2.35 6.36 -12.80
CA PRO A 33 -3.62 6.98 -13.12
C PRO A 33 -4.30 7.55 -11.87
N ASP A 34 -5.08 8.62 -12.02
CA ASP A 34 -5.77 9.33 -10.92
C ASP A 34 -6.71 8.45 -10.07
N TYR A 35 -7.10 7.28 -10.58
CA TYR A 35 -7.96 6.33 -9.85
C TYR A 35 -7.18 5.30 -9.02
N VAL A 36 -5.84 5.35 -9.04
CA VAL A 36 -4.97 4.48 -8.24
C VAL A 36 -4.31 5.31 -7.16
N GLU A 37 -4.52 4.93 -5.91
CA GLU A 37 -3.85 5.52 -4.76
C GLU A 37 -2.92 4.51 -4.12
N ILE A 38 -1.83 5.02 -3.58
CA ILE A 38 -0.83 4.26 -2.86
C ILE A 38 -0.90 4.62 -1.39
N LEU A 39 -0.80 3.62 -0.51
CA LEU A 39 -0.73 3.82 0.93
C LEU A 39 0.35 2.94 1.55
N ASP A 40 1.20 3.52 2.39
CA ASP A 40 2.06 2.78 3.31
C ASP A 40 1.25 2.39 4.56
N GLY A 41 0.99 1.10 4.70
CA GLY A 41 0.28 0.52 5.82
C GLY A 41 1.17 0.14 7.00
N GLY A 42 2.50 0.16 6.84
CA GLY A 42 3.47 -0.27 7.83
C GLY A 42 3.05 -1.58 8.51
N THR A 43 2.91 -1.54 9.83
CA THR A 43 2.43 -2.67 10.64
C THR A 43 0.98 -2.53 11.12
N ALA A 44 0.21 -1.58 10.57
CA ALA A 44 -1.11 -1.14 11.08
C ALA A 44 -2.28 -2.09 10.78
N GLY A 45 -2.03 -3.40 10.64
CA GLY A 45 -2.93 -4.40 10.05
C GLY A 45 -4.44 -4.23 10.30
N ARG A 46 -4.89 -4.23 11.57
CA ARG A 46 -6.33 -4.07 11.90
C ARG A 46 -6.85 -2.65 11.81
N ASP A 47 -5.99 -1.65 12.00
CA ASP A 47 -6.37 -0.24 11.97
C ASP A 47 -6.65 0.23 10.52
N LEU A 48 -6.11 -0.47 9.53
CA LEU A 48 -6.35 -0.23 8.11
C LEU A 48 -7.74 -0.69 7.62
N TRP A 49 -8.50 -1.45 8.43
CA TRP A 49 -9.76 -2.06 8.00
C TRP A 49 -10.82 -1.03 7.59
N SER A 50 -10.94 0.07 8.35
CA SER A 50 -11.87 1.16 8.04
C SER A 50 -11.48 1.91 6.77
N CYS A 51 -10.17 2.01 6.49
CA CYS A 51 -9.63 2.61 5.27
C CYS A 51 -9.97 1.74 4.05
N LEU A 52 -9.68 0.44 4.12
CA LEU A 52 -9.90 -0.55 3.06
C LEU A 52 -11.37 -0.61 2.60
N ALA A 53 -12.32 -0.46 3.53
CA ALA A 53 -13.76 -0.52 3.25
C ALA A 53 -14.24 0.55 2.25
N THR A 54 -13.45 1.60 2.03
CA THR A 54 -13.80 2.66 1.07
C THR A 54 -13.35 2.33 -0.36
N TRP A 55 -12.44 1.37 -0.56
CA TRP A 55 -11.82 1.07 -1.85
C TRP A 55 -12.59 -0.02 -2.61
N GLN A 56 -12.61 0.10 -3.94
CA GLN A 56 -13.31 -0.87 -4.79
C GLN A 56 -12.46 -2.12 -5.02
N ILE A 57 -11.13 -1.95 -5.07
CA ILE A 57 -10.12 -3.00 -5.19
C ILE A 57 -8.95 -2.59 -4.29
N ALA A 58 -8.42 -3.53 -3.52
CA ALA A 58 -7.20 -3.35 -2.73
C ALA A 58 -6.18 -4.44 -3.09
N ILE A 59 -4.95 -4.02 -3.33
CA ILE A 59 -3.79 -4.89 -3.56
C ILE A 59 -2.89 -4.74 -2.33
N ILE A 60 -2.56 -5.86 -1.68
CA ILE A 60 -1.74 -5.94 -0.46
C ILE A 60 -0.52 -6.79 -0.76
#